data_AF-A0A9N9AH76-F1
#
_entry.id   AF-A0A9N9AH76-F1
#
_cell.length_a   1.000
_cell.length_b   1.000
_cell.length_c   1.000
_cell.angle_alpha   90.00
_cell.angle_beta   90.00
_cell.angle_gamma   90.00
#
_symmetry.space_group_name_H-M   'P 1'
#
loop_
_entity.id
_entity.type
_entity.pdbx_description
1 polymer ?
#
loop_
_entity_poly.entity_id
_entity_poly.type
_entity_poly.pdbx_seq_one_letter_code
_entity_poly.pdbx_strand_id
1 'polypeptide(L)'
;MSTSTTELDAYLVENWDTESLVVYLQQQDLKLNDKHFDVLRNREIDGQVFLDMSKDDFMQAGLEMGPAMKLAKEVKALKDNTKRAYSSY
;
A
#
# COMPACT_ATOMS: atom_id res chain seq x y z
N MET A 1 -15.56 6.65 -26.96
CA MET A 1 -15.97 6.39 -25.57
C MET A 1 -14.71 6.44 -24.73
N SER A 2 -14.43 7.59 -24.14
CA SER A 2 -13.22 7.81 -23.34
C SER A 2 -13.45 7.22 -21.96
N THR A 3 -12.85 6.07 -21.65
CA THR A 3 -12.63 5.63 -20.25
C THR A 3 -11.56 6.57 -19.69
N SER A 4 -12.01 7.76 -19.30
CA SER A 4 -11.22 8.97 -19.23
C SER A 4 -10.61 9.10 -17.84
N THR A 5 -9.38 8.60 -17.67
CA THR A 5 -8.44 8.95 -16.58
C THR A 5 -8.85 8.51 -15.16
N THR A 6 -10.07 8.78 -14.71
CA THR A 6 -10.58 8.45 -13.36
C THR A 6 -10.63 6.94 -13.07
N GLU A 7 -10.89 6.11 -14.09
CA GLU A 7 -10.87 4.64 -13.93
C GLU A 7 -9.44 4.08 -13.84
N LEU A 8 -8.45 4.75 -14.45
CA LEU A 8 -7.03 4.37 -14.33
C LEU A 8 -6.46 4.86 -13.00
N ASP A 9 -6.89 6.02 -12.53
CA ASP A 9 -6.48 6.61 -11.26
C ASP A 9 -6.87 5.73 -10.06
N ALA A 10 -7.98 4.99 -10.14
CA ALA A 10 -8.38 4.01 -9.13
C ALA A 10 -7.43 2.79 -9.04
N TYR A 11 -6.66 2.49 -10.09
CA TYR A 11 -5.62 1.46 -10.06
C TYR A 11 -4.29 1.98 -9.53
N LEU A 12 -4.12 3.30 -9.42
CA LEU A 12 -2.93 3.89 -8.83
C LEU A 12 -3.06 3.83 -7.31
N VAL A 13 -2.19 3.04 -6.68
CA VAL A 13 -2.10 2.92 -5.23
C VAL A 13 -1.96 4.30 -4.57
N GLU A 14 -1.28 5.24 -5.21
CA GLU A 14 -1.11 6.63 -4.73
C GLU A 14 -2.44 7.34 -4.44
N ASN A 15 -3.54 6.94 -5.08
CA ASN A 15 -4.85 7.57 -4.90
C ASN A 15 -5.75 6.83 -3.89
N TRP A 16 -5.29 5.73 -3.30
CA TRP A 16 -6.09 4.95 -2.36
C TRP A 16 -6.18 5.64 -1.01
N ASP A 17 -7.40 5.75 -0.47
CA ASP A 17 -7.58 6.07 0.93
C ASP A 17 -7.12 4.92 1.83
N THR A 18 -6.99 5.19 3.13
CA THR A 18 -6.52 4.19 4.11
C THR A 18 -7.37 2.91 4.12
N GLU A 19 -8.68 3.00 3.92
CA GLU A 19 -9.54 1.81 3.91
C GLU A 19 -9.37 0.97 2.64
N SER A 20 -9.29 1.61 1.48
CA SER A 20 -9.02 0.93 0.20
C SER A 20 -7.67 0.22 0.24
N LEU A 21 -6.66 0.87 0.82
CA LEU A 21 -5.35 0.28 1.06
C LEU A 21 -5.44 -0.95 1.97
N VAL A 22 -6.15 -0.87 3.10
CA VAL A 22 -6.29 -2.00 4.02
C VAL A 22 -7.01 -3.17 3.35
N VAL A 23 -8.09 -2.92 2.61
CA VAL A 23 -8.82 -3.96 1.88
C VAL A 23 -7.89 -4.66 0.89
N TYR A 24 -7.06 -3.91 0.15
CA TYR A 24 -6.06 -4.49 -0.72
C TYR A 24 -5.06 -5.36 0.02
N LEU A 25 -4.48 -4.88 1.13
CA LEU A 25 -3.47 -5.62 1.90
C LEU A 25 -4.03 -6.90 2.55
N GLN A 26 -5.31 -6.89 2.93
CA GLN A 26 -6.01 -8.09 3.41
C GLN A 26 -6.12 -9.18 2.33
N GLN A 27 -6.23 -8.78 1.05
CA GLN A 27 -6.28 -9.71 -0.08
C GLN A 27 -4.92 -10.34 -0.43
N GLN A 28 -3.80 -9.71 -0.03
CA GLN A 28 -2.45 -10.20 -0.34
C GLN A 28 -1.96 -11.37 0.55
N ASP A 29 -2.80 -11.94 1.42
CA ASP A 29 -2.49 -13.04 2.35
C ASP A 29 -1.14 -12.87 3.10
N LEU A 30 -0.84 -11.64 3.55
CA LEU A 30 0.41 -11.31 4.21
C LEU A 30 0.54 -11.95 5.62
N LYS A 31 -0.43 -12.74 6.08
CA LYS A 31 -0.54 -13.24 7.45
C LYS A 31 -0.41 -12.10 8.47
N LEU A 32 -1.10 -11.00 8.21
CA LEU A 32 -1.30 -9.88 9.13
C LEU A 32 -2.70 -10.01 9.74
N ASN A 33 -2.89 -9.47 10.94
CA ASN A 33 -4.17 -9.44 11.63
C ASN A 33 -4.71 -8.00 11.68
N ASP A 34 -5.96 -7.86 12.13
CA ASP A 34 -6.66 -6.56 12.17
C ASP A 34 -5.89 -5.50 12.97
N LYS A 35 -5.23 -5.88 14.07
CA LYS A 35 -4.44 -4.94 14.88
C LYS A 35 -3.29 -4.29 14.10
N HIS A 36 -2.71 -5.00 13.14
CA HIS A 36 -1.67 -4.41 12.28
C HIS A 36 -2.27 -3.38 11.31
N PHE A 37 -3.47 -3.65 10.80
CA PHE A 37 -4.18 -2.72 9.93
C PHE A 37 -4.74 -1.52 10.69
N ASP A 38 -5.12 -1.69 11.95
CA ASP A 38 -5.53 -0.60 12.84
C ASP A 38 -4.40 0.43 13.04
N VAL A 39 -3.13 0.00 13.01
CA VAL A 39 -2.00 0.95 13.03
C VAL A 39 -2.03 1.84 11.79
N LEU A 40 -2.33 1.30 10.60
CA LEU A 40 -2.44 2.09 9.37
C LEU A 40 -3.60 3.10 9.47
N ARG A 41 -4.75 2.66 9.97
CA ARG A 41 -5.93 3.51 10.22
C ARG A 41 -5.65 4.63 11.21
N ASN A 42 -5.10 4.30 12.36
CA ASN A 42 -4.84 5.26 13.44
C ASN A 42 -3.77 6.29 13.07
N ARG A 43 -2.91 5.97 12.10
CA ARG A 43 -1.87 6.86 11.58
C ARG A 43 -2.28 7.55 10.28
N GLU A 44 -3.50 7.34 9.81
CA GLU A 44 -4.03 7.90 8.56
C GLU A 44 -3.08 7.62 7.38
N ILE A 45 -2.51 6.41 7.33
CA ILE A 45 -1.60 6.00 6.26
C ILE A 45 -2.46 5.66 5.04
N ASP A 46 -2.54 6.60 4.11
CA ASP A 46 -3.14 6.40 2.78
C ASP A 46 -2.16 5.71 1.83
N GLY A 47 -2.59 5.43 0.61
CA GLY A 47 -1.79 4.73 -0.38
C GLY A 47 -0.55 5.50 -0.85
N GLN A 48 -0.62 6.84 -0.89
CA GLN A 48 0.54 7.69 -1.21
C GLN A 48 1.60 7.59 -0.11
N VAL A 49 1.21 7.82 1.14
CA VAL A 49 2.10 7.71 2.31
C VAL A 49 2.66 6.30 2.40
N PHE A 50 1.82 5.28 2.23
CA PHE A 50 2.24 3.88 2.27
C PHE A 50 3.36 3.56 1.29
N LEU A 51 3.27 4.07 0.05
CA LEU A 51 4.30 3.84 -0.95
C LEU A 51 5.63 4.49 -0.56
N ASP A 52 5.62 5.61 0.16
CA ASP A 52 6.84 6.30 0.59
C ASP A 52 7.45 5.72 1.88
N MET A 53 6.69 4.91 2.62
CA MET A 53 7.18 4.29 3.84
C MET A 53 8.21 3.18 3.61
N SER A 54 9.26 3.23 4.43
CA SER A 54 10.23 2.15 4.59
C SER A 54 9.84 1.21 5.73
N LYS A 55 10.57 0.09 5.87
CA LYS A 55 10.45 -0.80 7.04
C LYS A 55 10.59 -0.03 8.36
N ASP A 56 11.53 0.91 8.44
CA ASP A 56 11.81 1.63 9.68
C ASP A 56 10.70 2.66 9.99
N ASP A 57 10.05 3.21 8.97
CA ASP A 57 8.88 4.07 9.15
C ASP A 57 7.67 3.27 9.67
N PHE A 58 7.45 2.06 9.14
CA PHE A 58 6.43 1.16 9.68
C PHE A 58 6.72 0.79 11.13
N MET A 59 7.98 0.58 11.50
CA MET A 59 8.37 0.33 12.89
C MET A 59 8.10 1.54 13.78
N GLN A 60 8.44 2.76 13.33
CA GLN A 60 8.14 4.00 14.06
C GLN A 60 6.64 4.26 14.19
N ALA A 61 5.84 3.83 13.22
CA ALA A 61 4.38 3.93 13.28
C ALA A 61 3.76 3.05 14.38
N GLY A 62 4.47 2.00 14.82
CA GLY A 62 4.06 1.09 15.89
C GLY A 62 3.95 -0.37 15.46
N LEU A 63 4.48 -0.75 14.29
CA LEU A 63 4.50 -2.15 13.85
C LEU A 63 5.77 -2.87 14.31
N GLU A 64 5.61 -4.11 14.75
CA GLU A 64 6.74 -4.99 15.04
C GLU A 64 7.54 -5.33 13.78
N MET A 65 8.79 -5.77 13.98
CA MET A 65 9.74 -6.04 12.89
C MET A 65 9.18 -6.98 11.80
N GLY A 66 8.40 -8.01 12.19
CA GLY A 66 7.79 -8.96 11.27
C GLY A 66 6.77 -8.33 10.32
N PRO A 67 5.67 -7.75 10.85
CA PRO A 67 4.70 -6.99 10.07
C PRO A 67 5.32 -5.88 9.21
N ALA A 68 6.23 -5.07 9.80
CA ALA A 68 6.89 -3.99 9.08
C ALA A 68 7.68 -4.48 7.86
N MET A 69 8.39 -5.60 8.00
CA MET A 69 9.15 -6.18 6.89
C MET A 69 8.27 -6.77 5.78
N LYS A 70 7.07 -7.24 6.12
CA LYS A 70 6.10 -7.72 5.12
C LYS A 70 5.53 -6.56 4.31
N LEU A 71 5.09 -5.48 4.98
CA LEU A 71 4.58 -4.28 4.31
C LEU A 71 5.64 -3.62 3.43
N ALA A 72 6.88 -3.51 3.91
CA ALA A 72 7.97 -2.94 3.09
C ALA A 72 8.26 -3.75 1.81
N LYS A 73 8.06 -5.08 1.84
CA LYS A 73 8.16 -5.91 0.63
C LYS A 73 7.00 -5.65 -0.32
N GLU A 74 5.80 -5.43 0.22
CA GLU A 74 4.62 -5.09 -0.58
C GLU A 74 4.77 -3.75 -1.28
N VAL A 75 5.25 -2.72 -0.55
CA VAL A 75 5.60 -1.41 -1.14
C VAL A 75 6.56 -1.57 -2.32
N LYS A 76 7.59 -2.42 -2.18
CA LYS A 76 8.54 -2.69 -3.26
C LYS A 76 7.86 -3.38 -4.45
N ALA A 77 7.01 -4.38 -4.21
CA ALA A 77 6.29 -5.09 -5.25
C ALA A 77 5.35 -4.17 -6.04
N LEU A 78 4.63 -3.28 -5.34
CA LEU A 78 3.77 -2.27 -5.95
C LEU A 78 4.59 -1.31 -6.82
N LYS A 79 5.69 -0.75 -6.30
CA LYS A 79 6.58 0.15 -7.06
C LYS A 79 7.17 -0.52 -8.32
N ASP A 80 7.52 -1.80 -8.24
CA ASP A 80 8.08 -2.54 -9.38
C ASP A 80 7.01 -2.86 -10.44
N ASN A 81 5.77 -3.16 -10.04
CA ASN A 81 4.65 -3.36 -10.97
C ASN A 81 4.25 -2.06 -11.68
N THR A 82 4.23 -0.94 -10.96
CA THR A 82 3.98 0.38 -11.55
C THR A 82 5.03 0.70 -12.64
N LYS A 83 6.31 0.44 -12.39
CA LYS A 83 7.38 0.63 -13.39
C LYS A 83 7.21 -0.25 -14.64
N ARG A 84 6.74 -1.49 -14.47
CA ARG A 84 6.49 -2.39 -15.61
C ARG A 84 5.34 -1.90 -16.49
N ALA A 85 4.26 -1.38 -15.89
CA ALA A 85 3.13 -0.84 -16.64
C ALA A 85 3.53 0.37 -17.52
N TYR A 86 4.43 1.23 -17.04
CA TYR A 86 4.94 2.37 -17.82
C TYR A 86 5.99 2.01 -18.88
N SER A 87 6.66 0.85 -18.77
CA SER A 87 7.67 0.40 -19.74
C SER A 87 7.08 -0.32 -20.95
N SER A 88 5.77 -0.61 -20.95
CA SER A 88 5.07 -1.32 -22.03
C SER A 88 4.35 -0.39 -23.03
N TYR A 89 4.61 0.92 -22.99
CA TYR A 89 4.08 1.91 -23.93
C TYR A 89 5.13 2.41 -24.92
#